data_AF-A0A7H0YGH3-F1
#
_entry.id   AF-A0A7H0YGH3-F1
#
_cell.length_a   1.000
_cell.length_b   1.000
_cell.length_c   1.000
_cell.angle_alpha   90.00
_cell.angle_beta   90.00
_cell.angle_gamma   90.00
#
_symmetry.space_group_name_H-M   'P 1'
#
loop_
_entity.id
_entity.type
_entity.pdbx_description
1 polymer ?
#
loop_
_entity_poly.entity_id
_entity_poly.type
_entity_poly.pdbx_seq_one_letter_code
_entity_poly.pdbx_strand_id
1 'polypeptide(L)'
;MLGVVGVVMLMISIQRKRTERLKRSGIAQIDKMDGVQFEHYLGHLFRSQGYRAKVTRAAGDFGADLILSKGDRRIVVQAKRYSKNVGLKAVQEVQSARAHYRANGAWVVTNSNFTSQAYELAKSNSVRLISRDELVEMLLQMKEKMLTSKKTNANAKTSA
;
A
#
# COMPACT_ATOMS: atom_id res chain seq x y z
N MET A 1 -26.38 -24.76 22.55
CA MET A 1 -24.99 -24.64 23.07
C MET A 1 -23.92 -25.01 22.04
N LEU A 2 -24.00 -26.15 21.33
CA LEU A 2 -22.99 -26.55 20.33
C LEU A 2 -22.81 -25.57 19.15
N GLY A 3 -23.89 -24.99 18.63
CA GLY A 3 -23.81 -24.00 17.54
C GLY A 3 -23.05 -22.72 17.90
N VAL A 4 -23.20 -22.24 19.14
CA VAL A 4 -22.49 -21.04 19.63
C VAL A 4 -21.00 -21.32 19.78
N VAL A 5 -20.62 -22.49 20.31
CA VAL A 5 -19.20 -22.90 20.41
C VAL A 5 -18.55 -23.00 19.03
N GLY A 6 -19.26 -23.57 18.03
CA GLY A 6 -18.78 -23.65 16.65
C GLY A 6 -18.53 -22.27 16.03
N VAL A 7 -19.45 -21.32 16.20
CA VAL A 7 -19.29 -19.93 15.72
C VAL A 7 -18.14 -19.22 16.42
N VAL A 8 -17.99 -19.39 17.74
CA VAL A 8 -16.87 -18.82 18.50
C VAL A 8 -15.53 -19.41 18.04
N MET A 9 -15.43 -20.73 17.87
CA MET A 9 -14.21 -21.36 17.34
C MET A 9 -13.87 -20.87 15.93
N LEU A 10 -14.88 -20.70 15.06
CA LEU A 10 -14.71 -20.14 13.73
C LEU A 10 -14.20 -18.69 13.80
N MET A 11 -14.79 -17.85 14.65
CA MET A 11 -14.31 -16.48 14.87
C MET A 11 -12.87 -16.45 15.35
N ILE A 12 -12.50 -17.29 16.32
CA ILE A 12 -11.12 -17.40 16.83
C ILE A 12 -10.16 -17.83 15.70
N SER A 13 -10.55 -18.81 14.88
CA SER A 13 -9.75 -19.27 13.73
C SER A 13 -9.53 -18.15 12.70
N ILE A 14 -10.58 -17.39 12.37
CA ILE A 14 -10.51 -16.24 11.47
C ILE A 14 -9.60 -15.15 12.05
N GLN A 15 -9.76 -14.81 13.33
CA GLN A 15 -8.93 -13.80 14.01
C GLN A 15 -7.45 -14.23 14.07
N ARG A 16 -7.17 -15.51 14.36
CA ARG A 16 -5.80 -16.05 14.35
C ARG A 16 -5.16 -15.93 12.97
N LYS A 17 -5.86 -16.36 11.90
CA LYS A 17 -5.38 -16.23 10.52
C LYS A 17 -5.09 -14.76 10.16
N ARG A 18 -5.99 -13.84 10.52
CA ARG A 18 -5.81 -12.40 10.26
C ARG A 18 -4.61 -11.83 11.02
N THR A 19 -4.44 -12.21 12.28
CA THR A 19 -3.32 -11.77 13.13
C THR A 19 -1.98 -12.26 12.58
N GLU A 20 -1.89 -13.52 12.18
CA GLU A 20 -0.69 -14.08 11.59
C GLU A 20 -0.34 -13.43 10.24
N ARG A 21 -1.37 -13.13 9.42
CA ARG A 21 -1.21 -12.38 8.17
C ARG A 21 -0.62 -10.98 8.41
N LEU A 22 -1.13 -10.25 9.41
CA LEU A 22 -0.62 -8.93 9.81
C LEU A 22 0.83 -9.01 10.31
N LYS A 23 1.16 -9.99 11.16
CA LYS A 23 2.54 -10.18 11.65
C LYS A 23 3.50 -10.45 10.49
N ARG A 24 3.11 -11.34 9.57
CA ARG A 24 3.93 -11.73 8.42
C ARG A 24 4.10 -10.63 7.40
N SER A 25 3.13 -9.73 7.22
CA SER A 25 3.21 -8.64 6.24
C SER A 25 4.24 -7.58 6.63
N GLY A 26 4.47 -7.37 7.92
CA GLY A 26 5.35 -6.30 8.41
C GLY A 26 4.66 -4.94 8.55
N ILE A 27 3.33 -4.92 8.53
CA ILE A 27 2.55 -3.68 8.67
C ILE A 27 2.79 -2.98 10.03
N ALA A 28 3.11 -3.74 11.08
CA ALA A 28 3.42 -3.19 12.40
C ALA A 28 4.72 -2.35 12.40
N GLN A 29 5.65 -2.63 11.49
CA GLN A 29 6.85 -1.84 11.29
C GLN A 29 6.51 -0.53 10.55
N ILE A 30 5.59 -0.59 9.58
CA ILE A 30 5.07 0.59 8.89
C ILE A 30 4.35 1.53 9.86
N ASP A 31 3.59 0.99 10.82
CA ASP A 31 2.89 1.80 11.83
C ASP A 31 3.84 2.63 12.71
N LYS A 32 5.13 2.27 12.76
CA LYS A 32 6.18 2.98 13.50
C LYS A 32 7.01 3.95 12.64
N MET A 33 6.84 3.93 11.32
CA MET A 33 7.58 4.82 10.41
C MET A 33 7.10 6.27 10.54
N ASP A 34 7.95 7.23 10.20
CA ASP A 34 7.48 8.56 9.85
C ASP A 34 6.88 8.61 8.43
N GLY A 35 6.45 9.79 7.97
CA GLY A 35 5.87 9.96 6.63
C GLY A 35 6.88 9.67 5.51
N VAL A 36 8.08 10.24 5.61
CA VAL A 36 9.15 10.11 4.60
C VAL A 36 9.61 8.67 4.49
N GLN A 37 9.83 8.00 5.62
CA GLN A 37 10.16 6.57 5.65
C GLN A 37 9.09 5.73 4.95
N PHE A 38 7.80 6.05 5.16
CA PHE A 38 6.71 5.37 4.49
C PHE A 38 6.71 5.59 2.97
N GLU A 39 6.95 6.83 2.50
CA GLU A 39 7.06 7.15 1.08
C GLU A 39 8.18 6.36 0.40
N HIS A 40 9.36 6.34 1.01
CA HIS A 40 10.49 5.55 0.52
C HIS A 40 10.17 4.05 0.51
N TYR A 41 9.53 3.55 1.57
CA TYR A 41 9.11 2.16 1.65
C TYR A 41 8.12 1.78 0.53
N LEU A 42 7.12 2.63 0.27
CA LEU A 42 6.21 2.46 -0.87
C LEU A 42 6.96 2.47 -2.20
N GLY A 43 7.98 3.31 -2.33
CA GLY A 43 8.87 3.30 -3.49
C GLY A 43 9.51 1.94 -3.74
N HIS A 44 10.01 1.27 -2.69
CA HIS A 44 10.53 -0.10 -2.80
C HIS A 44 9.44 -1.12 -3.12
N LEU A 45 8.28 -1.03 -2.46
CA LEU A 45 7.14 -1.90 -2.71
C LEU A 45 6.70 -1.85 -4.17
N PHE A 46 6.48 -0.67 -4.73
CA PHE A 46 6.05 -0.54 -6.12
C PHE A 46 7.13 -0.99 -7.12
N ARG A 47 8.42 -0.77 -6.83
CA ARG A 47 9.52 -1.34 -7.64
C ARG A 47 9.48 -2.85 -7.67
N SER A 48 9.23 -3.53 -6.54
CA SER A 48 9.08 -4.99 -6.51
C SER A 48 7.87 -5.52 -7.30
N GLN A 49 6.91 -4.64 -7.62
CA GLN A 49 5.74 -4.94 -8.44
C GLN A 49 5.94 -4.54 -9.92
N GLY A 50 7.16 -4.13 -10.29
CA GLY A 50 7.55 -3.81 -11.65
C GLY A 50 7.17 -2.40 -12.11
N TYR A 51 6.95 -1.47 -11.18
CA TYR A 51 6.85 -0.05 -11.50
C TYR A 51 8.23 0.60 -11.43
N ARG A 52 8.49 1.58 -12.31
CA ARG A 52 9.49 2.62 -11.99
C ARG A 52 8.85 3.56 -10.98
N ALA A 53 9.43 3.69 -9.79
CA ALA A 53 8.91 4.55 -8.73
C ALA A 53 9.94 5.64 -8.37
N LYS A 54 9.49 6.90 -8.36
CA LYS A 54 10.25 8.07 -7.91
C LYS A 54 9.52 8.72 -6.73
N VAL A 55 10.20 8.88 -5.60
CA VAL A 55 9.73 9.70 -4.48
C VAL A 55 9.97 11.17 -4.84
N THR A 56 9.00 12.04 -4.58
CA THR A 56 9.10 13.47 -4.86
C THR A 56 9.86 14.19 -3.74
N ARG A 57 10.07 15.50 -3.88
CA ARG A 57 10.72 16.30 -2.82
C ARG A 57 9.66 16.72 -1.82
N ALA A 58 9.99 16.75 -0.53
CA ALA A 58 9.05 17.13 0.52
C ALA A 58 8.47 18.55 0.37
N ALA A 59 9.20 19.48 -0.26
CA ALA A 59 8.72 20.83 -0.56
C ALA A 59 8.36 20.97 -2.04
N GLY A 60 7.17 21.52 -2.31
CA GLY A 60 6.68 21.75 -3.69
C GLY A 60 6.38 20.44 -4.43
N ASP A 61 5.82 19.46 -3.73
CA ASP A 61 5.43 18.17 -4.31
C ASP A 61 4.12 18.23 -5.11
N PHE A 62 3.38 19.34 -4.99
CA PHE A 62 2.09 19.58 -5.63
C PHE A 62 1.04 18.50 -5.28
N GLY A 63 1.13 17.89 -4.09
CA GLY A 63 0.17 16.89 -3.61
C GLY A 63 0.43 15.46 -4.11
N ALA A 64 1.67 15.10 -4.40
CA ALA A 64 2.05 13.73 -4.74
C ALA A 64 3.42 13.40 -4.17
N ASP A 65 3.48 12.39 -3.31
CA ASP A 65 4.70 11.91 -2.67
C ASP A 65 5.47 10.92 -3.57
N LEU A 66 4.78 10.23 -4.48
CA LEU A 66 5.42 9.38 -5.49
C LEU A 66 4.85 9.56 -6.90
N ILE A 67 5.71 9.29 -7.88
CA ILE A 67 5.36 9.13 -9.29
C ILE A 67 5.74 7.72 -9.72
N LEU A 68 4.75 6.95 -10.16
CA LEU A 68 4.93 5.61 -10.71
C LEU A 68 4.81 5.61 -12.22
N SER A 69 5.54 4.72 -12.89
CA SER A 69 5.40 4.47 -14.33
C SER A 69 5.52 2.99 -14.66
N LYS A 70 4.63 2.49 -15.52
CA LYS A 70 4.65 1.11 -16.05
C LYS A 70 3.95 1.06 -17.40
N GLY A 71 4.71 0.84 -18.48
CA GLY A 71 4.22 1.10 -19.84
C GLY A 71 3.76 2.55 -19.98
N ASP A 72 2.59 2.75 -20.59
CA ASP A 72 1.97 4.07 -20.79
C ASP A 72 1.23 4.60 -19.56
N ARG A 73 1.21 3.84 -18.47
CA ARG A 73 0.58 4.28 -17.22
C ARG A 73 1.55 5.14 -16.43
N ARG A 74 1.13 6.37 -16.13
CA ARG A 74 1.82 7.30 -15.23
C ARG A 74 0.87 7.67 -14.10
N ILE A 75 1.30 7.42 -12.86
CA ILE A 75 0.42 7.47 -11.69
C ILE A 75 1.06 8.36 -10.64
N VAL A 76 0.31 9.34 -10.15
CA VAL A 76 0.67 10.11 -8.95
C VAL A 76 0.13 9.42 -7.71
N VAL A 77 0.90 9.41 -6.63
CA VAL A 77 0.53 8.74 -5.38
C VAL A 77 0.70 9.69 -4.23
N GLN A 78 -0.35 9.83 -3.41
CA GLN A 78 -0.25 10.43 -2.08
C GLN A 78 -0.20 9.30 -1.03
N ALA A 79 0.83 9.30 -0.21
CA ALA A 79 1.05 8.41 0.90
C ALA A 79 0.62 9.08 2.21
N LYS A 80 -0.24 8.42 3.00
CA LYS A 80 -0.67 8.89 4.32
C LYS A 80 -0.44 7.81 5.37
N ARG A 81 0.63 7.95 6.16
CA ARG A 81 0.90 7.09 7.32
C ARG A 81 0.30 7.72 8.58
N TYR A 82 -0.91 7.33 8.98
CA TYR A 82 -1.66 7.94 10.09
C TYR A 82 -2.15 6.91 11.12
N SER A 83 -2.50 7.38 12.31
CA SER A 83 -3.18 6.59 13.37
C SER A 83 -4.70 6.62 13.25
N LYS A 84 -5.26 7.54 12.47
CA LYS A 84 -6.70 7.72 12.22
C LYS A 84 -7.03 7.44 10.75
N ASN A 85 -8.32 7.35 10.42
CA ASN A 85 -8.76 7.20 9.05
C ASN A 85 -8.42 8.45 8.21
N VAL A 86 -8.08 8.23 6.95
CA VAL A 86 -7.73 9.27 5.98
C VAL A 86 -9.00 9.89 5.39
N GLY A 87 -9.12 11.21 5.49
CA GLY A 87 -10.24 11.97 4.95
C GLY A 87 -10.04 12.43 3.51
N LEU A 88 -11.03 13.17 2.99
CA LEU A 88 -11.12 13.62 1.60
C LEU A 88 -9.95 14.50 1.13
N LYS A 89 -9.23 15.17 2.04
CA LYS A 89 -8.10 16.05 1.69
C LYS A 89 -7.02 15.32 0.90
N ALA A 90 -6.70 14.07 1.26
CA ALA A 90 -5.69 13.29 0.54
C ALA A 90 -6.12 12.97 -0.91
N VAL A 91 -7.43 12.84 -1.15
CA VAL A 91 -7.99 12.63 -2.48
C VAL A 91 -7.90 13.92 -3.30
N GLN A 92 -8.21 15.07 -2.69
CA GLN A 92 -8.09 16.39 -3.34
C GLN A 92 -6.64 16.70 -3.73
N GLU A 93 -5.70 16.45 -2.81
CA GLU A 93 -4.26 16.64 -3.02
C GLU A 93 -3.77 15.85 -4.25
N VAL A 94 -3.98 14.52 -4.26
CA VAL A 94 -3.49 13.69 -5.37
C VAL A 94 -4.22 13.96 -6.68
N GLN A 95 -5.49 14.34 -6.64
CA GLN A 95 -6.24 14.69 -7.84
C GLN A 95 -5.66 15.96 -8.49
N SER A 96 -5.27 16.95 -7.69
CA SER A 96 -4.62 18.18 -8.19
C SER A 96 -3.25 17.90 -8.83
N ALA A 97 -2.51 16.92 -8.29
CA ALA A 97 -1.21 16.52 -8.80
C ALA A 97 -1.26 15.89 -10.21
N ARG A 98 -2.39 15.29 -10.62
CA ARG A 98 -2.50 14.57 -11.89
C ARG A 98 -2.12 15.43 -13.09
N ALA A 99 -2.72 16.61 -13.19
CA ALA A 99 -2.50 17.51 -14.31
C ALA A 99 -1.06 18.03 -14.31
N HIS A 100 -0.56 18.45 -13.14
CA HIS A 100 0.81 18.93 -12.95
C HIS A 100 1.85 17.92 -13.45
N TYR A 101 1.69 16.64 -13.07
CA TYR A 101 2.62 15.57 -13.46
C TYR A 101 2.26 14.85 -14.76
N ARG A 102 1.23 15.31 -15.51
CA ARG A 102 0.72 14.66 -16.73
C ARG A 102 0.44 13.16 -16.52
N ALA A 103 -0.18 12.83 -15.39
CA ALA A 103 -0.47 11.48 -14.96
C ALA A 103 -1.88 11.06 -15.38
N ASN A 104 -2.03 9.81 -15.85
CA ASN A 104 -3.32 9.23 -16.22
C ASN A 104 -3.94 8.39 -15.09
N GLY A 105 -3.26 8.25 -13.95
CA GLY A 105 -3.84 7.69 -12.72
C GLY A 105 -3.46 8.49 -11.47
N ALA A 106 -4.27 8.37 -10.42
CA ALA A 106 -4.01 8.93 -9.10
C ALA A 106 -4.41 7.96 -8.00
N TRP A 107 -3.51 7.70 -7.06
CA TRP A 107 -3.71 6.76 -5.96
C TRP A 107 -3.48 7.43 -4.60
N VAL A 108 -4.26 7.06 -3.59
CA VAL A 108 -3.93 7.33 -2.19
C VAL A 108 -3.61 6.02 -1.50
N VAL A 109 -2.48 5.95 -0.81
CA VAL A 109 -2.03 4.76 -0.08
C VAL A 109 -1.94 5.09 1.41
N THR A 110 -2.48 4.23 2.26
CA THR A 110 -2.40 4.41 3.72
C THR A 110 -2.18 3.11 4.47
N ASN A 111 -1.55 3.21 5.63
CA ASN A 111 -1.49 2.13 6.63
C ASN A 111 -2.79 1.99 7.45
N SER A 112 -3.77 2.88 7.24
CA SER A 112 -5.04 2.96 7.97
C SER A 112 -6.23 2.64 7.05
N ASN A 113 -7.41 3.16 7.34
CA ASN A 113 -8.58 3.12 6.45
C ASN A 113 -8.96 4.53 5.98
N PHE A 114 -9.95 4.64 5.11
CA PHE A 114 -10.49 5.90 4.61
C PHE A 114 -11.85 6.20 5.23
N THR A 115 -12.23 7.48 5.29
CA THR A 115 -13.60 7.86 5.66
C THR A 115 -14.57 7.61 4.50
N SER A 116 -15.87 7.51 4.79
CA SER A 116 -16.90 7.33 3.74
C SER A 116 -16.87 8.46 2.70
N GLN A 117 -16.66 9.71 3.13
CA GLN A 117 -16.54 10.86 2.22
C GLN A 117 -15.30 10.77 1.33
N ALA A 118 -14.20 10.20 1.82
CA ALA A 118 -13.01 9.97 1.00
C ALA A 118 -13.29 8.90 -0.08
N TYR A 119 -14.02 7.83 0.24
CA TYR A 119 -14.46 6.83 -0.74
C TYR A 119 -15.37 7.46 -1.81
N GLU A 120 -16.36 8.26 -1.40
CA GLU A 120 -17.28 8.95 -2.32
C GLU A 120 -16.52 9.89 -3.27
N LEU A 121 -15.64 10.74 -2.74
CA LEU A 121 -14.88 11.70 -3.56
C LEU A 121 -13.91 10.97 -4.50
N ALA A 122 -13.26 9.90 -4.02
CA ALA A 122 -12.34 9.12 -4.83
C ALA A 122 -13.04 8.46 -6.02
N LYS A 123 -14.26 7.93 -5.82
CA LYS A 123 -15.10 7.40 -6.89
C LYS A 123 -15.37 8.45 -7.96
N SER A 124 -15.81 9.65 -7.57
CA SER A 124 -16.12 10.74 -8.51
C SER A 124 -14.90 11.21 -9.31
N ASN A 125 -13.69 11.10 -8.76
CA ASN A 125 -12.45 11.55 -9.39
C ASN A 125 -11.62 10.43 -10.04
N SER A 126 -12.12 9.19 -10.03
CA SER A 126 -11.36 8.00 -10.46
C SER A 126 -10.01 7.87 -9.75
N VAL A 127 -9.97 8.21 -8.46
CA VAL A 127 -8.79 8.03 -7.59
C VAL A 127 -8.87 6.65 -6.96
N ARG A 128 -7.79 5.85 -7.05
CA ARG A 128 -7.72 4.55 -6.39
C ARG A 128 -7.33 4.73 -4.93
N LEU A 129 -8.05 4.08 -4.03
CA LEU A 129 -7.72 4.05 -2.61
C LEU A 129 -7.13 2.69 -2.24
N ILE A 130 -5.92 2.68 -1.69
CA ILE A 130 -5.22 1.49 -1.22
C ILE A 130 -5.17 1.58 0.31
N SER A 131 -6.08 0.86 0.96
CA SER A 131 -6.22 0.84 2.43
C SER A 131 -5.25 -0.16 3.06
N ARG A 132 -5.24 -0.21 4.40
CA ARG A 132 -4.42 -1.16 5.18
C ARG A 132 -4.56 -2.60 4.71
N ASP A 133 -5.78 -3.08 4.52
CA ASP A 133 -6.01 -4.49 4.17
C ASP A 133 -5.39 -4.80 2.80
N GLU A 134 -5.54 -3.93 1.80
CA GLU A 134 -4.90 -4.10 0.48
C GLU A 134 -3.38 -3.91 0.55
N LEU A 135 -2.89 -2.93 1.32
CA LEU A 135 -1.46 -2.74 1.54
C LEU A 135 -0.83 -4.00 2.14
N VAL A 136 -1.47 -4.63 3.12
CA VAL A 136 -1.03 -5.90 3.71
C VAL A 136 -0.85 -6.99 2.65
N GLU A 137 -1.77 -7.09 1.69
CA GLU A 137 -1.64 -8.05 0.57
C GLU A 137 -0.44 -7.76 -0.31
N MET A 138 -0.26 -6.49 -0.67
CA MET A 138 0.87 -6.07 -1.47
C MET A 138 2.20 -6.37 -0.78
N LEU A 139 2.28 -6.21 0.53
CA LEU A 139 3.48 -6.53 1.33
C LEU A 139 3.78 -8.02 1.36
N LEU A 140 2.74 -8.86 1.51
CA LEU A 140 2.91 -10.31 1.51
C LEU A 140 3.41 -10.80 0.15
N GLN A 141 2.83 -10.30 -0.94
CA GLN A 141 3.28 -10.62 -2.29
C GLN A 141 4.73 -10.18 -2.54
N MET A 142 5.13 -9.01 -2.04
CA MET A 142 6.52 -8.55 -2.12
C MET A 142 7.46 -9.52 -1.39
N LYS A 143 7.11 -9.95 -0.18
CA LYS A 143 7.92 -10.89 0.62
C LYS A 143 8.02 -12.25 -0.05
N GLU A 144 6.92 -12.79 -0.56
CA GLU A 144 6.91 -14.05 -1.31
C GLU A 144 7.85 -14.00 -2.52
N LYS A 145 7.78 -12.93 -3.33
CA LYS A 145 8.69 -12.72 -4.47
C LYS A 145 10.16 -12.64 -4.03
N MET A 146 10.46 -11.95 -2.94
CA MET A 146 11.83 -11.89 -2.42
C MET A 146 12.34 -13.26 -1.97
N LEU A 147 11.49 -14.07 -1.33
CA LEU A 147 11.84 -15.41 -0.88
C LEU A 147 12.07 -16.37 -2.06
N THR A 148 11.25 -16.29 -3.11
CA THR A 148 11.43 -17.13 -4.31
C THR A 148 12.71 -16.76 -5.04
N SER A 149 12.97 -15.47 -5.27
CA SER A 149 14.21 -15.01 -5.91
C SER A 149 15.47 -15.43 -5.12
N LYS A 150 15.41 -15.39 -3.77
CA LYS A 150 16.55 -15.82 -2.93
C LYS A 150 16.82 -17.33 -3.05
N LYS A 151 15.78 -18.16 -3.12
CA LYS A 151 15.91 -19.61 -3.31
C LYS A 151 16.49 -19.95 -4.69
N THR A 152 15.99 -19.31 -5.75
CA THR A 152 16.52 -19.53 -7.12
C THR A 152 18.01 -19.19 -7.20
N ASN A 153 18.42 -18.06 -6.63
CA ASN A 153 19.82 -17.64 -6.64
C ASN A 153 20.72 -18.52 -5.76
N ALA A 154 20.21 -19.08 -4.66
CA ALA A 154 20.96 -20.01 -3.82
C ALA A 154 21.19 -21.35 -4.54
N ASN A 155 20.16 -21.90 -5.18
CA ASN A 155 20.28 -23.16 -5.91
C ASN A 155 21.23 -23.06 -7.11
N ALA A 156 21.22 -21.93 -7.83
CA ALA A 156 22.13 -21.69 -8.95
C ALA A 156 23.62 -21.61 -8.54
N LYS A 157 23.91 -21.28 -7.28
CA LYS A 157 25.29 -21.20 -6.73
C LYS A 157 25.82 -22.52 -6.18
N THR A 158 24.95 -23.48 -5.86
CA THR A 158 25.36 -24.81 -5.35
C THR A 158 25.52 -25.83 -6.47
N SER A 159 24.97 -25.54 -7.67
CA SER A 159 25.06 -26.37 -8.87
C SER A 159 26.18 -25.95 -9.84
N ALA A 160 27.01 -24.97 -9.45
CA ALA A 160 28.18 -24.49 -10.19
C ALA A 160 29.44 -24.74 -9.35
#